data_AF-A0A2L2WWY3-F1
#
_entry.id   AF-A0A2L2WWY3-F1
#
_cell.length_a   1.000
_cell.length_b   1.000
_cell.length_c   1.000
_cell.angle_alpha   90.00
_cell.angle_beta   90.00
_cell.angle_gamma   90.00
#
_symmetry.space_group_name_H-M   'P 1'
#
loop_
_entity.id
_entity.type
_entity.pdbx_description
1 polymer ?
#
loop_
_entity_poly.entity_id
_entity_poly.type
_entity_poly.pdbx_seq_one_letter_code
_entity_poly.pdbx_strand_id
1 'polypeptide(L)'
;MMIAELICVTMSCTIMTLYLIAYLLNVGVPTSISETYYKTQKKWLFPTCTATAGTLALVPLLNVTPDNYQFVAFFIVASILFVAAAPAFREELTNHVHSGAAIILGLSALAWLILTSGVPYIALTATLIGLATDRRHFVFWLEAGLLYNLYASLILILSYR
;
A
#
# COMPACT_ATOMS: atom_id res chain seq x y z
N MET A 1 10.01 -22.41 3.59
CA MET A 1 9.63 -21.31 2.66
C MET A 1 8.78 -20.26 3.35
N MET A 2 7.78 -20.64 4.16
CA MET A 2 6.88 -19.70 4.85
C MET A 2 7.55 -18.71 5.81
N ILE A 3 8.59 -19.12 6.54
CA ILE A 3 9.30 -18.20 7.47
C ILE A 3 9.94 -17.03 6.71
N ALA A 4 10.54 -17.28 5.55
CA ALA A 4 11.16 -16.24 4.74
C ALA A 4 10.11 -15.26 4.20
N GLU A 5 8.97 -15.77 3.73
CA GLU A 5 7.85 -14.94 3.25
C GLU A 5 7.26 -14.08 4.37
N LEU A 6 7.07 -14.68 5.55
CA LEU A 6 6.60 -13.96 6.74
C LEU A 6 7.57 -12.85 7.16
N ILE A 7 8.88 -13.12 7.13
CA ILE A 7 9.92 -12.11 7.38
C ILE A 7 9.80 -10.97 6.36
N CYS A 8 9.70 -11.29 5.07
CA CYS A 8 9.59 -10.28 4.01
C CYS A 8 8.35 -9.38 4.17
N VAL A 9 7.16 -9.96 4.41
CA VAL A 9 5.94 -9.17 4.63
C VAL A 9 6.05 -8.31 5.89
N THR A 10 6.61 -8.86 6.96
CA THR A 10 6.76 -8.13 8.23
C THR A 10 7.75 -6.98 8.08
N MET A 11 8.86 -7.17 7.36
CA MET A 11 9.81 -6.10 7.03
C MET A 11 9.16 -5.03 6.15
N SER A 12 8.40 -5.43 5.13
CA SER A 12 7.66 -4.52 4.25
C SER A 12 6.68 -3.64 5.04
N CYS A 13 5.87 -4.26 5.90
CA CYS A 13 4.94 -3.58 6.80
C CYS A 13 5.68 -2.62 7.74
N THR A 14 6.79 -3.06 8.33
CA THR A 14 7.59 -2.24 9.26
C THR A 14 8.16 -1.00 8.57
N ILE A 15 8.71 -1.14 7.36
CA ILE A 15 9.27 -0.03 6.59
C ILE A 15 8.19 1.03 6.32
N MET A 16 7.02 0.61 5.83
CA MET A 16 5.93 1.54 5.55
C MET A 16 5.37 2.17 6.82
N THR A 17 5.26 1.41 7.91
CA THR A 17 4.77 1.90 9.19
C THR A 17 5.70 2.96 9.77
N LEU A 18 7.00 2.68 9.84
CA LEU A 18 8.00 3.63 10.35
C LEU A 18 8.05 4.89 9.48
N TYR A 19 8.00 4.73 8.16
CA TYR A 19 7.95 5.84 7.22
C TYR A 19 6.72 6.75 7.45
N LEU A 20 5.52 6.16 7.52
CA LEU A 20 4.28 6.90 7.72
C LEU A 20 4.23 7.55 9.10
N ILE A 21 4.61 6.85 10.18
CA ILE A 21 4.68 7.42 11.52
C ILE A 21 5.66 8.60 11.56
N ALA A 22 6.87 8.43 11.03
CA ALA A 22 7.85 9.50 10.98
C ALA A 22 7.32 10.72 10.22
N TYR A 23 6.63 10.51 9.09
CA TYR A 23 6.00 11.60 8.36
C TYR A 23 4.89 12.29 9.17
N LEU A 24 3.97 11.53 9.74
CA LEU A 24 2.83 12.04 10.51
C LEU A 24 3.28 12.88 11.71
N LEU A 25 4.34 12.45 12.42
CA LEU A 25 4.88 13.16 13.57
C LEU A 25 5.58 14.48 13.21
N ASN A 26 6.13 14.60 12.00
CA ASN A 26 6.89 15.79 11.59
C ASN A 26 6.05 16.78 10.76
N VAL A 27 5.06 16.30 10.00
CA VAL A 27 4.31 17.11 9.02
C VAL A 27 2.80 17.11 9.27
N GLY A 28 2.27 16.07 9.92
CA GLY A 28 0.84 15.83 10.08
C GLY A 28 0.25 14.94 8.98
N VAL A 29 -1.08 14.83 8.97
CA VAL A 29 -1.82 13.93 8.07
C VAL A 29 -1.83 14.49 6.63
N PRO A 30 -1.31 13.77 5.62
CA PRO A 30 -1.36 14.21 4.23
C PRO A 30 -2.72 13.87 3.60
N THR A 31 -3.00 14.40 2.40
CA THR A 31 -4.23 14.07 1.66
C THR A 31 -4.19 12.66 1.09
N SER A 32 -3.02 12.17 0.69
CA SER A 32 -2.73 10.80 0.27
C SER A 32 -1.33 10.37 0.75
N ILE A 33 -1.05 9.07 0.79
CA ILE A 33 0.28 8.53 1.06
C ILE A 33 1.29 9.05 0.03
N SER A 34 0.91 9.22 -1.23
CA SER A 34 1.82 9.76 -2.24
C SER A 34 2.14 11.25 -2.07
N GLU A 35 1.27 12.03 -1.42
CA GLU A 35 1.51 13.46 -1.20
C GLU A 35 2.70 13.73 -0.27
N THR A 36 3.12 12.72 0.51
CA THR A 36 4.28 12.79 1.39
C THR A 36 5.57 13.16 0.65
N TYR A 37 5.67 12.81 -0.64
CA TYR A 37 6.76 13.18 -1.54
C TYR A 37 6.96 14.70 -1.63
N TYR A 38 5.86 15.47 -1.61
CA TYR A 38 5.90 16.92 -1.82
C TYR A 38 6.19 17.72 -0.56
N LYS A 39 5.82 17.20 0.62
CA LYS A 39 6.00 17.91 1.89
C LYS A 39 7.25 17.50 2.64
N THR A 40 8.00 16.53 2.12
CA THR A 40 9.27 16.07 2.70
C THR A 40 10.46 16.67 1.95
N GLN A 41 11.44 17.21 2.67
CA GLN A 41 12.71 17.70 2.09
C GLN A 41 13.49 16.57 1.38
N LYS A 42 13.52 15.40 2.01
CA LYS A 42 14.16 14.18 1.47
C LYS A 42 13.23 13.45 0.50
N LYS A 43 13.05 13.99 -0.70
CA LYS A 43 12.15 13.47 -1.75
C LYS A 43 12.37 12.00 -2.13
N TRP A 44 13.58 11.46 -1.92
CA TRP A 44 13.90 10.06 -2.18
C TRP A 44 13.26 9.08 -1.20
N LEU A 45 12.82 9.52 -0.01
CA LEU A 45 12.26 8.63 1.00
C LEU A 45 10.99 7.92 0.53
N PHE A 46 10.05 8.66 -0.06
CA PHE A 46 8.79 8.09 -0.56
C PHE A 46 9.01 6.96 -1.59
N PRO A 47 9.70 7.19 -2.72
CA PRO A 47 9.89 6.16 -3.74
C PRO A 47 10.75 5.00 -3.22
N THR A 48 11.79 5.25 -2.43
CA THR A 48 12.62 4.17 -1.88
C THR A 48 11.84 3.28 -0.91
N CYS A 49 11.14 3.86 0.08
CA CYS A 49 10.33 3.08 1.01
C CYS A 49 9.24 2.29 0.29
N THR A 50 8.53 2.94 -0.65
CA THR A 50 7.43 2.31 -1.40
C THR A 50 7.93 1.20 -2.31
N ALA A 51 9.02 1.40 -3.06
CA ALA A 51 9.61 0.38 -3.93
C ALA A 51 10.17 -0.80 -3.13
N THR A 52 10.89 -0.53 -2.04
CA THR A 52 11.41 -1.59 -1.16
C THR A 52 10.27 -2.40 -0.54
N ALA A 53 9.22 -1.74 -0.04
CA ALA A 53 8.06 -2.42 0.52
C ALA A 53 7.33 -3.27 -0.53
N GLY A 54 7.08 -2.73 -1.73
CA GLY A 54 6.47 -3.48 -2.84
C GLY A 54 7.29 -4.69 -3.27
N THR A 55 8.62 -4.56 -3.30
CA THR A 55 9.53 -5.65 -3.67
C THR A 55 9.55 -6.75 -2.62
N LEU A 56 9.58 -6.40 -1.33
CA LEU A 56 9.49 -7.36 -0.23
C LEU A 56 8.14 -8.08 -0.19
N ALA A 57 7.06 -7.41 -0.60
CA ALA A 57 5.73 -8.00 -0.67
C ALA A 57 5.51 -8.89 -1.92
N LEU A 58 6.39 -8.83 -2.93
CA LEU A 58 6.21 -9.52 -4.22
C LEU A 58 6.03 -11.04 -4.09
N VAL A 59 7.05 -11.72 -3.56
CA VAL A 59 7.05 -13.19 -3.46
C VAL A 59 5.95 -13.69 -2.52
N PRO A 60 5.78 -13.11 -1.30
CA PRO A 60 4.70 -13.53 -0.41
C PRO A 60 3.32 -13.36 -1.04
N LEU A 61 3.06 -12.23 -1.72
CA LEU A 61 1.77 -11.97 -2.33
C LEU A 61 1.50 -12.96 -3.48
N LEU A 62 2.48 -13.24 -4.35
CA LEU A 62 2.31 -14.21 -5.43
C LEU A 62 2.09 -15.65 -4.92
N ASN A 63 2.79 -16.08 -3.86
CA ASN A 63 2.70 -17.44 -3.33
C ASN A 63 1.44 -17.67 -2.48
N VAL A 64 0.92 -16.62 -1.84
CA VAL A 64 -0.35 -16.71 -1.11
C VAL A 64 -1.54 -16.74 -2.08
N THR A 65 -1.44 -16.03 -3.21
CA THR A 65 -2.54 -15.86 -4.15
C THR A 65 -2.77 -17.11 -5.00
N PRO A 66 -3.99 -17.69 -4.99
CA PRO A 66 -4.39 -18.78 -5.88
C PRO A 66 -4.20 -18.47 -7.37
N ASP A 67 -3.84 -19.48 -8.16
CA ASP A 67 -3.52 -19.37 -9.59
C ASP A 67 -4.63 -18.75 -10.43
N ASN A 68 -5.90 -19.00 -10.10
CA ASN A 68 -7.06 -18.49 -10.83
C ASN A 68 -7.20 -16.96 -10.78
N TYR A 69 -6.58 -16.28 -9.82
CA TYR A 69 -6.54 -14.82 -9.75
C TYR A 69 -5.16 -14.24 -9.37
N GLN A 70 -4.08 -14.99 -9.62
CA GLN A 70 -2.71 -14.59 -9.32
C GLN A 70 -2.29 -13.30 -10.06
N PHE A 71 -2.92 -13.00 -11.20
CA PHE A 71 -2.72 -11.73 -11.92
C PHE A 71 -3.06 -10.49 -11.07
N VAL A 72 -3.96 -10.60 -10.09
CA VAL A 72 -4.29 -9.51 -9.17
C VAL A 72 -3.10 -9.17 -8.27
N ALA A 73 -2.37 -10.17 -7.79
CA ALA A 73 -1.14 -9.97 -7.03
C ALA A 73 -0.04 -9.31 -7.87
N PHE A 74 0.08 -9.70 -9.13
CA PHE A 74 0.98 -9.04 -10.07
C PHE A 74 0.61 -7.56 -10.26
N PHE A 75 -0.66 -7.24 -10.46
CA PHE A 75 -1.11 -5.85 -10.59
C PHE A 75 -0.86 -5.01 -9.35
N ILE A 76 -1.04 -5.56 -8.15
CA ILE A 76 -0.69 -4.86 -6.89
C ILE A 76 0.78 -4.48 -6.91
N VAL A 77 1.69 -5.44 -7.13
CA VAL A 77 3.12 -5.18 -7.01
C VAL A 77 3.62 -4.28 -8.14
N ALA A 78 3.21 -4.55 -9.38
CA ALA A 78 3.57 -3.71 -10.52
C ALA A 78 3.11 -2.27 -10.30
N SER A 79 1.88 -2.06 -9.82
CA SER A 79 1.34 -0.73 -9.58
C SER A 79 2.08 0.00 -8.45
N ILE A 80 2.45 -0.68 -7.36
CA ILE A 80 3.29 -0.09 -6.30
C ILE A 80 4.63 0.38 -6.86
N LEU A 81 5.26 -0.41 -7.73
CA LEU A 81 6.54 -0.04 -8.35
C LEU A 81 6.39 1.13 -9.33
N PHE A 82 5.30 1.22 -10.09
CA PHE A 82 5.02 2.38 -10.94
C PHE A 82 4.73 3.64 -10.13
N VAL A 83 3.98 3.54 -9.03
CA VAL A 83 3.77 4.64 -8.07
C VAL A 83 5.11 5.12 -7.49
N ALA A 84 6.01 4.19 -7.17
CA ALA A 84 7.35 4.54 -6.69
C ALA A 84 8.27 5.10 -7.79
N ALA A 85 8.10 4.69 -9.05
CA ALA A 85 8.89 5.17 -10.18
C ALA A 85 8.44 6.55 -10.69
N ALA A 86 7.16 6.90 -10.50
CA ALA A 86 6.59 8.19 -10.88
C ALA A 86 6.15 9.03 -9.65
N PRO A 87 7.02 9.25 -8.65
CA PRO A 87 6.61 9.86 -7.38
C PRO A 87 6.24 11.35 -7.53
N ALA A 88 6.74 12.02 -8.56
CA ALA A 88 6.49 13.42 -8.87
C ALA A 88 5.19 13.62 -9.67
N PHE A 89 4.06 13.07 -9.21
CA PHE A 89 2.77 13.03 -9.93
C PHE A 89 2.06 14.36 -10.21
N ARG A 90 2.59 15.51 -9.80
CA ARG A 90 2.10 16.85 -10.17
C ARG A 90 2.64 17.33 -11.52
N GLU A 91 3.64 16.64 -12.08
CA GLU A 91 4.12 16.89 -13.44
C GLU A 91 3.24 16.13 -14.45
N GLU A 92 3.00 16.70 -15.64
CA GLU A 92 1.96 16.22 -16.57
C GLU A 92 2.14 14.75 -16.98
N LEU A 93 3.36 14.35 -17.34
CA LEU A 93 3.65 12.97 -17.78
C LEU A 93 3.53 11.95 -16.63
N THR A 94 4.10 12.28 -15.47
CA THR A 94 4.11 11.41 -14.29
C THR A 94 2.74 11.33 -13.62
N ASN A 95 1.89 12.36 -13.76
CA ASN A 95 0.54 12.38 -13.23
C ASN A 95 -0.30 11.22 -13.78
N HIS A 96 -0.30 11.03 -15.11
CA HIS A 96 -1.07 9.97 -15.74
C HIS A 96 -0.60 8.58 -15.31
N VAL A 97 0.72 8.37 -15.25
CA VAL A 97 1.31 7.09 -14.84
C VAL A 97 1.02 6.81 -13.37
N HIS A 98 1.27 7.79 -12.49
CA HIS A 98 1.05 7.63 -11.05
C HIS A 98 -0.41 7.44 -10.71
N SER A 99 -1.29 8.30 -11.23
CA SER A 99 -2.72 8.22 -10.94
C SER A 99 -3.33 6.92 -11.46
N GLY A 100 -2.96 6.50 -12.68
CA GLY A 100 -3.37 5.21 -13.24
C GLY A 100 -2.89 4.04 -12.37
N ALA A 101 -1.61 4.04 -11.99
CA ALA A 101 -1.04 3.01 -11.13
C ALA A 101 -1.70 3.00 -9.74
N ALA A 102 -1.93 4.15 -9.12
CA ALA A 102 -2.59 4.24 -7.81
C ALA A 102 -4.02 3.70 -7.83
N ILE A 103 -4.77 3.97 -8.91
CA ILE A 103 -6.13 3.43 -9.09
C ILE A 103 -6.09 1.91 -9.27
N ILE A 104 -5.22 1.40 -10.15
CA ILE A 104 -5.07 -0.05 -10.38
C ILE A 104 -4.63 -0.73 -9.09
N LEU A 105 -3.72 -0.12 -8.32
CA LEU A 105 -3.27 -0.61 -7.02
C LEU A 105 -4.45 -0.72 -6.05
N GLY A 106 -5.22 0.35 -5.87
CA GLY A 106 -6.36 0.36 -4.94
C GLY A 106 -7.42 -0.67 -5.31
N LEU A 107 -7.80 -0.75 -6.58
CA LEU A 107 -8.79 -1.71 -7.08
C LEU A 107 -8.29 -3.15 -6.96
N SER A 108 -7.03 -3.42 -7.31
CA SER A 108 -6.44 -4.75 -7.23
C SER A 108 -6.28 -5.20 -5.78
N ALA A 109 -5.83 -4.32 -4.89
CA ALA A 109 -5.74 -4.60 -3.45
C ALA A 109 -7.12 -4.91 -2.85
N LEU A 110 -8.14 -4.12 -3.21
CA LEU A 110 -9.51 -4.36 -2.78
C LEU A 110 -10.04 -5.71 -3.31
N ALA A 111 -9.84 -6.00 -4.60
CA ALA A 111 -10.24 -7.26 -5.20
C ALA A 111 -9.54 -8.45 -4.54
N TRP A 112 -8.24 -8.35 -4.27
CA TRP A 112 -7.47 -9.39 -3.60
C TRP A 112 -7.99 -9.67 -2.20
N LEU A 113 -8.29 -8.61 -1.43
CA LEU A 113 -8.88 -8.74 -0.08
C LEU A 113 -10.23 -9.44 -0.15
N ILE A 114 -11.12 -9.03 -1.07
CA ILE A 114 -12.44 -9.66 -1.25
C ILE A 114 -12.33 -11.14 -1.60
N LEU A 115 -11.44 -11.49 -2.52
CA LEU A 115 -11.28 -12.86 -3.00
C LEU A 115 -10.55 -13.77 -1.98
N THR A 116 -9.65 -13.21 -1.16
CA THR A 116 -8.76 -14.01 -0.31
C THR A 116 -9.15 -13.99 1.18
N SER A 117 -9.52 -12.82 1.72
CA SER A 117 -9.87 -12.65 3.14
C SER A 117 -11.33 -12.29 3.39
N GLY A 118 -12.12 -12.08 2.32
CA GLY A 118 -13.54 -11.73 2.41
C GLY A 118 -13.75 -10.24 2.66
N VAL A 119 -14.41 -9.85 3.75
CA VAL A 119 -14.76 -8.44 3.96
C VAL A 119 -13.53 -7.64 4.42
N PRO A 120 -13.15 -6.55 3.72
CA PRO A 120 -11.97 -5.76 4.07
C PRO A 120 -12.21 -4.82 5.26
N TYR A 121 -12.43 -5.36 6.45
CA TYR A 121 -12.85 -4.62 7.64
C TYR A 121 -11.94 -3.44 7.99
N ILE A 122 -10.61 -3.62 8.01
CA ILE A 122 -9.66 -2.56 8.37
C ILE A 122 -9.76 -1.37 7.40
N ALA A 123 -9.89 -1.66 6.10
CA ALA A 123 -10.02 -0.61 5.08
C ALA A 123 -11.35 0.14 5.22
N LEU A 124 -12.45 -0.57 5.48
CA LEU A 124 -13.76 0.04 5.72
C LEU A 124 -13.75 0.92 6.97
N THR A 125 -13.25 0.40 8.10
CA THR A 125 -13.20 1.16 9.36
C THR A 125 -12.31 2.39 9.25
N ALA A 126 -11.12 2.27 8.64
CA ALA A 126 -10.22 3.41 8.45
C ALA A 126 -10.86 4.49 7.58
N THR A 127 -11.50 4.10 6.47
CA THR A 127 -12.19 5.03 5.57
C THR A 127 -13.35 5.72 6.27
N LEU A 128 -14.16 5.00 7.05
CA LEU A 128 -15.27 5.58 7.82
C LEU A 128 -14.77 6.58 8.88
N ILE A 129 -13.68 6.26 9.58
CA ILE A 129 -13.04 7.18 10.54
C ILE A 129 -12.53 8.42 9.83
N GLY A 130 -11.88 8.26 8.67
CA GLY A 130 -11.43 9.36 7.83
C GLY A 130 -12.58 10.26 7.38
N LEU A 131 -13.70 9.68 6.93
CA LEU A 131 -14.90 10.44 6.53
C LEU A 131 -15.59 11.16 7.69
N ALA A 132 -15.57 10.58 8.89
CA ALA A 132 -16.18 11.15 10.09
C ALA A 132 -15.33 12.26 10.72
N THR A 133 -14.02 12.07 10.78
CA THR A 133 -13.09 12.97 11.49
C THR A 133 -12.49 14.02 10.58
N ASP A 134 -12.14 13.65 9.34
CA ASP A 134 -11.31 14.48 8.47
C ASP A 134 -11.58 14.24 6.98
N ARG A 135 -12.70 14.79 6.50
CA ARG A 135 -13.13 14.68 5.10
C ARG A 135 -12.10 15.18 4.09
N ARG A 136 -11.13 16.01 4.49
CA ARG A 136 -10.08 16.51 3.58
C ARG A 136 -8.98 15.49 3.34
N HIS A 137 -8.75 14.60 4.29
CA HIS A 137 -7.69 13.60 4.24
C HIS A 137 -8.24 12.16 4.12
N PHE A 138 -9.49 12.00 3.70
CA PHE A 138 -10.14 10.68 3.62
C PHE A 138 -9.40 9.70 2.70
N VAL A 139 -8.76 10.20 1.62
CA VAL A 139 -8.01 9.36 0.68
C VAL A 139 -6.81 8.71 1.37
N PHE A 140 -6.07 9.45 2.19
CA PHE A 140 -5.00 8.90 3.02
C PHE A 140 -5.49 7.76 3.92
N TRP A 141 -6.64 7.93 4.57
CA TRP A 141 -7.22 6.89 5.42
C TRP A 141 -7.66 5.65 4.63
N LEU A 142 -8.17 5.84 3.41
CA LEU A 142 -8.50 4.75 2.50
C LEU A 142 -7.24 3.99 2.05
N GLU A 143 -6.22 4.70 1.59
CA GLU A 143 -4.95 4.10 1.13
C GLU A 143 -4.24 3.37 2.28
N ALA A 144 -4.13 4.00 3.44
CA ALA A 144 -3.56 3.38 4.64
C ALA A 144 -4.39 2.17 5.09
N GLY A 145 -5.72 2.29 5.09
CA GLY A 145 -6.63 1.21 5.43
C GLY A 145 -6.48 0.00 4.53
N LEU A 146 -6.42 0.19 3.21
CA LEU A 146 -6.17 -0.89 2.25
C LEU A 146 -4.78 -1.51 2.45
N LEU A 147 -3.74 -0.69 2.63
CA LEU A 147 -2.37 -1.14 2.84
C LEU A 147 -2.24 -2.02 4.10
N TYR A 148 -2.74 -1.54 5.24
CA TYR A 148 -2.65 -2.29 6.50
C TYR A 148 -3.55 -3.53 6.52
N ASN A 149 -4.69 -3.50 5.82
CA ASN A 149 -5.52 -4.68 5.68
C ASN A 149 -4.85 -5.77 4.84
N LEU A 150 -4.17 -5.37 3.76
CA LEU A 150 -3.37 -6.26 2.93
C LEU A 150 -2.26 -6.92 3.76
N TYR A 151 -1.50 -6.13 4.52
CA TYR A 151 -0.46 -6.67 5.42
C TYR A 151 -1.03 -7.60 6.48
N ALA A 152 -2.10 -7.21 7.17
CA ALA A 152 -2.72 -8.05 8.19
C ALA A 152 -3.19 -9.39 7.60
N SER A 153 -3.86 -9.36 6.45
CA SER A 153 -4.31 -10.56 5.75
C SER A 153 -3.14 -11.47 5.35
N LEU A 154 -2.07 -10.91 4.76
CA LEU A 154 -0.88 -11.67 4.39
C LEU A 154 -0.19 -12.31 5.60
N ILE A 155 0.03 -11.53 6.67
CA ILE A 155 0.69 -12.02 7.89
C ILE A 155 -0.14 -13.13 8.52
N LEU A 156 -1.47 -12.96 8.62
CA LEU A 156 -2.36 -13.99 9.15
C LEU A 156 -2.27 -15.27 8.31
N ILE A 157 -2.46 -15.17 6.98
CA ILE A 157 -2.42 -16.35 6.10
C ILE A 157 -1.07 -17.09 6.20
N LEU A 158 0.05 -16.36 6.21
CA LEU A 158 1.39 -16.95 6.33
C LEU A 158 1.69 -17.51 7.72
N SER A 159 0.98 -17.07 8.76
CA SER A 159 1.14 -17.59 10.12
C SER A 159 0.36 -18.88 10.37
N TYR A 160 -0.69 -19.14 9.57
CA TYR A 160 -1.57 -20.31 9.72
C TYR A 160 -1.43 -21.35 8.61
N ARG A 161 -0.70 -21.06 7.52
CA ARG A 161 -0.24 -22.07 6.57
C ARG A 161 0.89 -22.90 7.17
#